data_AF-A0A939UCR8-F1
#
_entry.id   AF-A0A939UCR8-F1
#
_cell.length_a   1.000
_cell.length_b   1.000
_cell.length_c   1.000
_cell.angle_alpha   90.00
_cell.angle_beta   90.00
_cell.angle_gamma   90.00
#
_symmetry.space_group_name_H-M   'P 1'
#
loop_
_entity.id
_entity.type
_entity.pdbx_description
1 polymer ?
#
loop_
_entity_poly.entity_id
_entity_poly.type
_entity_poly.pdbx_seq_one_letter_code
_entity_poly.pdbx_strand_id
1 'polypeptide(L)'
;MGKKSSLPLIYLIGVLLVAIGFCVPMFKGLGIKTNGFDYISFKNFGWTTIAALCIFCGAVLGVLFCFISGGKSTGLIRLVCIIVSIVGGVILFIKFNDNFLTKAIGKGFLKHAYIGFYMILVGWVLGLVGAITNK
;
A
#
# COMPACT_ATOMS: atom_id res chain seq x y z
N MET A 1 -22.51 13.68 -26.34
CA MET A 1 -21.77 14.44 -25.30
C MET A 1 -20.82 13.49 -24.58
N GLY A 2 -19.56 13.40 -25.01
CA GLY A 2 -18.56 12.57 -24.34
C GLY A 2 -18.24 13.17 -22.96
N LYS A 3 -18.68 12.48 -21.90
CA LYS A 3 -18.40 12.90 -20.52
C LYS A 3 -16.89 12.80 -20.31
N LYS A 4 -16.21 13.95 -20.24
CA LYS A 4 -14.78 14.03 -19.94
C LYS A 4 -14.61 13.56 -18.49
N SER A 5 -14.41 12.25 -18.31
CA SER A 5 -14.02 11.67 -17.03
C SER A 5 -12.58 12.09 -16.80
N SER A 6 -12.38 13.16 -16.05
CA SER A 6 -11.04 13.53 -15.59
C SER A 6 -10.55 12.41 -14.68
N LEU A 7 -9.52 11.69 -15.12
CA LEU A 7 -8.84 10.69 -14.29
C LEU A 7 -8.44 11.34 -12.95
N PRO A 8 -8.65 10.65 -11.82
CA PRO A 8 -8.22 11.14 -10.51
C PRO A 8 -6.70 10.98 -10.38
N LEU A 9 -5.95 11.88 -11.04
CA LEU A 9 -4.49 11.81 -11.14
C LEU A 9 -3.79 11.77 -9.77
N ILE A 10 -4.24 12.51 -8.77
CA ILE A 10 -3.61 12.52 -7.44
C ILE A 10 -3.80 11.15 -6.77
N TYR A 11 -5.03 10.63 -6.79
CA TYR A 11 -5.32 9.29 -6.29
C TYR A 11 -4.48 8.23 -7.05
N LEU A 12 -4.46 8.30 -8.38
CA LEU A 12 -3.75 7.37 -9.25
C LEU A 12 -2.24 7.37 -8.96
N ILE A 13 -1.62 8.55 -8.84
CA ILE A 13 -0.21 8.69 -8.45
C ILE A 13 0.01 8.05 -7.07
N GLY A 14 -0.90 8.30 -6.12
CA GLY A 14 -0.84 7.71 -4.79
C GLY A 14 -0.82 6.19 -4.81
N VAL A 15 -1.80 5.55 -5.47
CA VAL A 15 -1.88 4.07 -5.52
C VAL A 15 -0.77 3.45 -6.37
N LEU A 16 -0.27 4.14 -7.41
CA LEU A 16 0.90 3.70 -8.16
C LEU A 16 2.17 3.72 -7.30
N LEU A 17 2.37 4.77 -6.49
CA LEU A 17 3.49 4.82 -5.55
C LEU A 17 3.41 3.70 -4.52
N VAL A 18 2.21 3.32 -4.07
CA VAL A 18 2.04 2.15 -3.19
C VAL A 18 2.44 0.87 -3.89
N ALA A 19 1.95 0.64 -5.11
CA ALA A 19 2.25 -0.57 -5.88
C ALA A 19 3.75 -0.69 -6.20
N ILE A 20 4.37 0.40 -6.68
CA ILE A 20 5.80 0.43 -6.99
C ILE A 20 6.62 0.31 -5.70
N GLY A 21 6.22 1.02 -4.64
CA GLY A 21 6.85 0.97 -3.32
C GLY A 21 6.86 -0.43 -2.72
N PHE A 22 5.83 -1.22 -3.00
CA PHE A 22 5.74 -2.62 -2.61
C PHE A 22 6.69 -3.54 -3.40
N CYS A 23 6.92 -3.24 -4.68
CA CYS A 23 7.81 -4.01 -5.55
C CYS A 23 9.30 -3.76 -5.28
N VAL A 24 9.66 -2.56 -4.80
CA VAL A 24 11.05 -2.20 -4.50
C VAL A 24 11.41 -2.51 -3.03
N PRO A 25 12.69 -2.54 -2.65
CA PRO A 25 13.09 -2.79 -1.27
C PRO A 25 12.41 -1.84 -0.28
N MET A 26 11.79 -2.41 0.75
CA MET A 26 11.08 -1.69 1.80
C MET A 26 11.87 -1.67 3.10
N PHE A 27 12.57 -2.77 3.41
CA PHE A 27 13.37 -2.89 4.62
C PHE A 27 14.73 -3.52 4.35
N LYS A 28 15.69 -3.20 5.23
CA LYS A 28 16.99 -3.88 5.29
C LYS A 28 17.11 -4.59 6.64
N GLY A 29 16.92 -5.91 6.64
CA GLY A 29 17.12 -6.75 7.81
C GLY A 29 18.38 -7.60 7.64
N LEU A 30 19.34 -7.51 8.57
CA LEU A 30 20.54 -8.37 8.60
C LEU A 30 21.30 -8.47 7.26
N GLY A 31 21.39 -7.35 6.52
CA GLY A 31 22.11 -7.28 5.24
C GLY A 31 21.30 -7.67 3.99
N ILE A 32 20.11 -8.27 4.16
CA ILE A 32 19.21 -8.64 3.07
C ILE A 32 18.20 -7.51 2.83
N LYS A 33 18.03 -7.13 1.56
CA LYS A 33 16.99 -6.19 1.12
C LYS A 33 15.71 -6.97 0.91
N THR A 34 14.64 -6.62 1.61
CA THR A 34 13.32 -7.27 1.45
C THR A 34 12.31 -6.31 0.84
N ASN A 35 11.49 -6.79 -0.08
CA ASN A 35 10.35 -6.08 -0.65
C ASN A 35 9.03 -6.60 -0.05
N GLY A 36 7.90 -6.09 -0.54
CA GLY A 36 6.57 -6.49 -0.06
C GLY A 36 6.22 -7.96 -0.33
N PHE A 37 6.73 -8.53 -1.42
CA PHE A 37 6.43 -9.91 -1.83
C PHE A 37 7.09 -10.96 -0.94
N ASP A 38 8.23 -10.62 -0.32
CA ASP A 38 8.91 -11.51 0.63
C ASP A 38 8.04 -11.84 1.86
N TYR A 39 7.01 -11.03 2.12
CA TYR A 39 6.05 -11.25 3.20
C TYR A 39 4.84 -12.12 2.79
N ILE A 40 4.76 -12.56 1.53
CA ILE A 40 3.69 -13.42 1.02
C ILE A 40 4.18 -14.87 1.03
N SER A 41 3.66 -15.67 1.98
CA SER A 41 3.86 -17.12 2.00
C SER A 41 2.53 -17.85 1.90
N PHE A 42 2.34 -18.58 0.80
CA PHE A 42 1.18 -19.46 0.62
C PHE A 42 1.32 -20.80 1.35
N LYS A 43 2.56 -21.22 1.64
CA LYS A 43 2.83 -22.46 2.40
C LYS A 43 2.53 -22.27 3.88
N ASN A 44 2.85 -21.10 4.43
CA ASN A 44 2.55 -20.71 5.81
C ASN A 44 1.60 -19.51 5.79
N PHE A 45 0.37 -19.72 5.32
CA PHE A 45 -0.62 -18.66 5.22
C PHE A 45 -0.95 -18.10 6.60
N GLY A 46 -0.71 -16.80 6.79
CA GLY A 46 -0.88 -16.13 8.07
C GLY A 46 -1.13 -14.64 7.91
N TRP A 47 -1.23 -13.95 9.05
CA TRP A 47 -1.57 -12.52 9.09
C TRP A 47 -0.60 -11.62 8.32
N THR A 48 0.68 -11.98 8.21
CA THR A 48 1.67 -11.25 7.40
C THR A 48 1.39 -11.37 5.91
N THR A 49 1.04 -12.57 5.43
CA THR A 49 0.63 -12.83 4.04
C THR A 49 -0.65 -12.06 3.71
N ILE A 50 -1.65 -12.13 4.59
CA ILE A 50 -2.92 -11.40 4.42
C ILE A 50 -2.66 -9.89 4.33
N ALA A 51 -1.86 -9.36 5.25
CA ALA A 51 -1.52 -7.95 5.29
C ALA A 51 -0.78 -7.48 4.03
N ALA A 52 0.22 -8.24 3.58
CA ALA A 52 0.97 -7.97 2.35
C ALA A 52 0.06 -7.99 1.11
N LEU A 53 -0.85 -8.97 1.02
CA LEU A 53 -1.86 -9.03 -0.04
C LEU A 53 -2.82 -7.84 0.01
N CYS A 54 -3.29 -7.42 1.19
CA CYS A 54 -4.15 -6.24 1.32
C CYS A 54 -3.48 -4.96 0.81
N ILE A 55 -2.18 -4.77 1.11
CA ILE A 55 -1.41 -3.60 0.62
C ILE A 55 -1.39 -3.60 -0.90
N PHE A 56 -0.97 -4.73 -1.51
CA PHE A 56 -0.76 -4.83 -2.94
C PHE A 56 -2.05 -4.89 -3.74
N CYS A 57 -2.98 -5.78 -3.38
CA CYS A 57 -4.28 -5.90 -4.06
C CYS A 57 -5.11 -4.62 -3.90
N GLY A 58 -5.08 -3.96 -2.74
CA GLY A 58 -5.74 -2.67 -2.54
C GLY A 58 -5.20 -1.61 -3.51
N ALA A 59 -3.88 -1.54 -3.69
CA ALA A 59 -3.25 -0.60 -4.63
C ALA A 59 -3.60 -0.93 -6.09
N VAL A 60 -3.49 -2.19 -6.51
CA VAL A 60 -3.77 -2.63 -7.89
C VAL A 60 -5.25 -2.42 -8.24
N LEU A 61 -6.17 -2.83 -7.36
CA LEU A 61 -7.60 -2.57 -7.56
C LEU A 61 -7.87 -1.07 -7.61
N GLY A 62 -7.21 -0.28 -6.75
CA GLY A 62 -7.28 1.18 -6.78
C GLY A 62 -6.93 1.75 -8.15
N VAL A 63 -5.84 1.29 -8.77
CA VAL A 63 -5.45 1.68 -10.13
C VAL A 63 -6.55 1.33 -11.13
N LEU A 64 -7.07 0.10 -11.10
CA LEU A 64 -8.14 -0.34 -12.02
C LEU A 64 -9.40 0.54 -11.89
N PHE A 65 -9.80 0.88 -10.67
CA PHE A 65 -10.95 1.76 -10.42
C PHE A 65 -10.71 3.23 -10.78
N CYS A 66 -9.47 3.65 -11.09
CA CYS A 66 -9.23 4.96 -11.70
C CYS A 66 -9.79 5.02 -13.12
N PHE A 67 -9.67 3.92 -13.87
CA PHE A 67 -10.06 3.85 -15.29
C PHE A 67 -11.53 3.48 -15.49
N ILE A 68 -12.20 2.96 -14.45
CA ILE A 68 -13.64 2.74 -14.47
C ILE A 68 -14.35 4.09 -14.30
N SER A 69 -15.05 4.49 -15.35
CA SER A 69 -15.82 5.73 -15.38
C SER A 69 -17.22 5.47 -14.82
N GLY A 70 -17.53 5.90 -13.59
CA GLY A 70 -18.82 5.51 -13.01
C GLY A 70 -19.24 6.19 -11.70
N GLY A 71 -19.92 7.34 -11.78
CA GLY A 71 -20.80 7.87 -10.72
C GLY A 71 -20.18 8.06 -9.32
N LYS A 72 -21.02 8.40 -8.33
CA LYS A 72 -20.60 8.62 -6.92
C LYS A 72 -20.00 7.36 -6.27
N SER A 73 -20.35 6.17 -6.75
CA SER A 73 -19.87 4.88 -6.21
C SER A 73 -18.38 4.63 -6.48
N THR A 74 -17.84 5.08 -7.62
CA THR A 74 -16.41 4.90 -7.92
C THR A 74 -15.49 5.68 -6.98
N GLY A 75 -15.90 6.87 -6.52
CA GLY A 75 -15.15 7.62 -5.50
C GLY A 75 -15.06 6.86 -4.16
N LEU A 76 -16.18 6.27 -3.72
CA LEU A 76 -16.21 5.44 -2.51
C LEU A 76 -15.37 4.16 -2.65
N ILE A 77 -15.43 3.49 -3.80
CA ILE A 77 -14.63 2.27 -4.03
C ILE A 77 -13.12 2.60 -3.99
N ARG A 78 -12.70 3.71 -4.61
CA ARG A 78 -11.31 4.19 -4.53
C ARG A 78 -10.87 4.44 -3.08
N LEU A 79 -11.74 5.07 -2.30
CA LEU A 79 -11.50 5.30 -0.88
C LEU A 79 -11.38 3.98 -0.09
N VAL A 80 -12.22 2.98 -0.39
CA VAL A 80 -12.12 1.64 0.22
C VAL A 80 -10.81 0.96 -0.17
N CYS A 81 -10.41 1.01 -1.44
CA CYS A 81 -9.15 0.42 -1.91
C CYS A 81 -7.93 0.96 -1.16
N ILE A 82 -7.84 2.28 -0.98
CA ILE A 82 -6.72 2.86 -0.24
C ILE A 82 -6.79 2.55 1.26
N ILE A 83 -7.98 2.53 1.87
CA ILE A 83 -8.15 2.13 3.27
C ILE A 83 -7.72 0.68 3.49
N VAL A 84 -8.13 -0.25 2.61
CA VAL A 84 -7.72 -1.66 2.69
C VAL A 84 -6.19 -1.78 2.61
N SER A 85 -5.55 -1.00 1.74
CA SER A 85 -4.09 -0.97 1.63
C SER A 85 -3.42 -0.47 2.93
N ILE A 86 -3.94 0.62 3.52
CA ILE A 86 -3.46 1.17 4.79
C ILE A 86 -3.65 0.18 5.93
N VAL A 87 -4.82 -0.45 6.04
CA VAL A 87 -5.12 -1.45 7.08
C VAL A 87 -4.17 -2.64 6.97
N GLY A 88 -3.90 -3.12 5.75
CA GLY A 88 -2.87 -4.14 5.51
C GLY A 88 -1.51 -3.69 6.05
N GLY A 89 -1.12 -2.45 5.75
CA GLY A 89 0.09 -1.81 6.28
C GLY A 89 0.17 -1.78 7.80
N VAL A 90 -0.91 -1.39 8.47
CA VAL A 90 -0.99 -1.33 9.94
C VAL A 90 -0.88 -2.72 10.56
N ILE A 91 -1.57 -3.72 10.01
CA ILE A 91 -1.47 -5.12 10.49
C ILE A 91 -0.04 -5.62 10.36
N LEU A 92 0.61 -5.36 9.22
CA LEU A 92 2.00 -5.74 8.97
C LEU A 92 2.95 -5.07 9.97
N PHE A 93 2.73 -3.78 10.27
CA PHE A 93 3.49 -3.02 11.26
C PHE A 93 3.33 -3.56 12.69
N ILE A 94 2.11 -3.91 13.11
CA ILE A 94 1.85 -4.51 14.42
C ILE A 94 2.58 -5.85 14.54
N LYS A 95 2.50 -6.70 13.51
CA LYS A 95 3.15 -8.01 13.51
C LYS A 95 4.68 -7.95 13.54
N PHE A 96 5.28 -6.90 12.99
CA PHE A 96 6.72 -6.66 13.18
C PHE A 96 7.09 -6.19 14.59
N ASN A 97 6.17 -5.58 15.34
CA ASN A 97 6.44 -5.17 16.72
C ASN A 97 6.17 -6.28 17.75
N ASP A 98 5.32 -7.26 17.44
CA ASP A 98 5.02 -8.40 18.33
C ASP A 98 6.17 -9.42 18.41
N ASN A 99 6.90 -9.63 17.31
CA ASN A 99 7.94 -10.66 17.25
C ASN A 99 9.26 -10.17 17.91
N PHE A 100 9.79 -10.94 18.86
CA PHE A 100 10.99 -10.58 19.66
C PHE A 100 12.26 -10.33 18.80
N LEU A 101 12.43 -11.07 17.71
CA LEU A 101 13.51 -10.88 16.71
C LEU A 101 13.33 -9.61 15.86
N THR A 102 12.10 -9.12 15.68
CA THR A 102 11.77 -7.92 14.89
C THR A 102 11.52 -6.69 15.74
N LYS A 103 11.44 -6.77 17.08
CA LYS A 103 11.51 -5.61 17.98
C LYS A 103 12.80 -4.80 17.81
N ALA A 104 13.91 -5.46 17.48
CA ALA A 104 15.17 -4.79 17.11
C ALA A 104 15.03 -4.01 15.78
N ILE A 105 14.26 -4.54 14.84
CA ILE A 105 13.90 -3.90 13.58
C ILE A 105 12.85 -2.81 13.81
N GLY A 106 11.94 -2.93 14.79
CA GLY A 106 10.94 -1.93 15.17
C GLY A 106 11.54 -0.67 15.80
N LYS A 107 12.54 -0.81 16.69
CA LYS A 107 13.31 0.33 17.24
C LYS A 107 14.25 0.98 16.21
N GLY A 108 14.56 0.29 15.11
CA GLY A 108 15.35 0.77 13.98
C GLY A 108 14.56 0.93 12.67
N PHE A 109 13.23 0.89 12.72
CA PHE A 109 12.39 0.66 11.53
C PHE A 109 12.54 1.77 10.50
N LEU A 110 12.60 3.02 10.98
CA LEU A 110 12.90 4.20 10.16
C LEU A 110 14.38 4.27 9.76
N LYS A 111 15.30 3.69 10.53
CA LYS A 111 16.75 3.64 10.19
C LYS A 111 17.06 2.57 9.14
N HIS A 112 16.18 1.59 8.96
CA HIS A 112 16.34 0.49 8.00
C HIS A 112 15.24 0.47 6.93
N ALA A 113 14.35 1.46 6.97
CA ALA A 113 13.40 1.74 5.90
C ALA A 113 14.16 2.14 4.65
N TYR A 114 13.81 1.50 3.54
CA TYR A 114 14.29 1.86 2.22
C TYR A 114 13.25 2.68 1.47
N ILE A 115 13.64 3.17 0.28
CA ILE A 115 12.81 4.03 -0.56
C ILE A 115 11.39 3.46 -0.78
N GLY A 116 11.23 2.13 -0.87
CA GLY A 116 9.92 1.50 -1.04
C GLY A 116 8.95 1.79 0.10
N PHE A 117 9.41 1.76 1.34
CA PHE A 117 8.57 2.08 2.49
C PHE A 117 8.08 3.53 2.46
N TYR A 118 8.96 4.48 2.15
CA TYR A 118 8.58 5.89 2.02
C TYR A 118 7.65 6.13 0.84
N MET A 119 7.85 5.43 -0.29
CA MET A 119 6.93 5.49 -1.44
C MET A 119 5.52 5.01 -1.06
N ILE A 120 5.40 3.93 -0.27
CA ILE A 120 4.10 3.48 0.22
C ILE A 120 3.45 4.52 1.14
N LEU A 121 4.19 5.10 2.09
CA LEU A 121 3.64 6.11 2.99
C LEU A 121 3.16 7.37 2.24
N VAL A 122 3.99 7.90 1.34
CA VAL A 122 3.63 9.04 0.48
C VAL A 122 2.45 8.67 -0.41
N GLY A 123 2.46 7.44 -0.95
CA GLY A 123 1.38 6.89 -1.76
C GLY A 123 0.05 6.80 -1.01
N TRP A 124 0.04 6.42 0.26
CA TRP A 124 -1.16 6.41 1.11
C TRP A 124 -1.69 7.82 1.36
N VAL A 125 -0.82 8.79 1.65
CA VAL A 125 -1.23 10.18 1.85
C VAL A 125 -1.84 10.76 0.57
N LEU A 126 -1.15 10.62 -0.56
CA LEU A 126 -1.65 11.10 -1.86
C LEU A 126 -2.92 10.36 -2.28
N GLY A 127 -2.98 9.04 -2.07
CA GLY A 127 -4.15 8.22 -2.33
C GLY A 127 -5.37 8.65 -1.50
N LEU A 128 -5.20 8.90 -0.20
CA LEU A 128 -6.27 9.41 0.66
C LEU A 128 -6.75 10.80 0.22
N VAL A 129 -5.81 11.72 -0.02
CA VAL A 129 -6.14 13.09 -0.46
C VAL A 129 -6.86 13.05 -1.81
N GLY A 130 -6.37 12.27 -2.77
CA GLY A 130 -7.00 12.10 -4.08
C GLY A 130 -8.39 11.47 -3.98
N ALA A 131 -8.56 10.46 -3.12
CA ALA A 131 -9.86 9.81 -2.90
C ALA A 131 -10.89 10.78 -2.30
N ILE A 132 -10.51 11.55 -1.27
CA ILE A 132 -11.39 12.50 -0.58
C ILE A 132 -11.75 13.68 -1.49
N THR A 133 -10.76 14.19 -2.23
CA THR A 133 -10.94 15.35 -3.13
C THR A 133 -11.51 14.97 -4.50
N ASN A 134 -11.64 13.67 -4.79
CA ASN A 134 -11.95 13.11 -6.11
C ASN A 134 -11.00 13.61 -7.21
N LYS A 135 -9.71 13.73 -6.90
CA LYS A 135 -8.66 14.24 -7.79
C LYS A 135 -7.53 13.26 -7.99
#